data_AF-A0A392VI45-F1
#
_entry.id   AF-A0A392VI45-F1
#
_cell.length_a   1.000
_cell.length_b   1.000
_cell.length_c   1.000
_cell.angle_alpha   90.00
_cell.angle_beta   90.00
_cell.angle_gamma   90.00
#
_symmetry.space_group_name_H-M   'P 1'
#
loop_
_entity.id
_entity.type
_entity.pdbx_description
1 polymer ?
#
loop_
_entity_poly.entity_id
_entity_poly.type
_entity_poly.pdbx_seq_one_letter_code
_entity_poly.pdbx_strand_id
1 'polypeptide(L)' 'MGLKSKVIKPENPLQAKFEDHFFCDGFPVISEADDEEVILNFLEDFKKE' A
#
# COMPACT_ATOMS: atom_id res chain seq x y z
N MET A 1 8.25 -33.93 -22.61
CA MET A 1 8.65 -32.86 -21.66
C MET A 1 7.40 -32.44 -20.88
N GLY A 2 7.19 -32.97 -19.68
CA GLY A 2 6.01 -32.68 -18.87
C GLY A 2 6.22 -31.42 -18.04
N LEU A 3 5.45 -30.37 -18.32
CA LEU A 3 5.49 -29.11 -17.58
C LEU A 3 4.99 -29.37 -16.15
N LYS A 4 5.89 -29.36 -15.15
CA LYS A 4 5.50 -29.47 -13.75
C LYS A 4 4.87 -28.15 -13.31
N SER A 5 3.54 -28.07 -13.36
CA SER A 5 2.70 -26.90 -13.03
C SER A 5 2.58 -26.61 -11.52
N LYS A 6 3.53 -27.04 -10.69
CA LYS A 6 3.44 -26.87 -9.24
C LYS A 6 3.87 -25.46 -8.87
N VAL A 7 2.93 -24.52 -8.93
CA VAL A 7 3.09 -23.15 -8.41
C VAL A 7 3.29 -23.25 -6.90
N ILE A 8 4.52 -23.02 -6.44
CA ILE A 8 4.86 -22.98 -5.02
C ILE A 8 4.39 -21.63 -4.51
N LYS A 9 3.29 -21.62 -3.76
CA LYS A 9 2.85 -20.41 -3.05
C LYS A 9 3.76 -20.21 -1.84
N PRO A 10 4.26 -18.98 -1.60
CA PRO A 10 5.06 -18.71 -0.41
C PRO A 10 4.21 -18.99 0.84
N GLU A 11 4.79 -19.69 1.80
CA GLU A 11 4.13 -20.08 3.06
C GLU A 11 3.74 -18.84 3.89
N ASN A 12 4.50 -17.76 3.74
CA ASN A 12 4.21 -16.45 4.30
C ASN A 12 4.27 -15.41 3.16
N PRO A 13 3.17 -15.18 2.43
CA PRO A 13 3.15 -14.10 1.43
C PRO A 13 3.48 -12.79 2.14
N LEU A 14 4.37 -11.98 1.55
CA LEU A 14 4.56 -10.60 1.99
C LEU A 14 3.23 -9.88 1.77
N GLN A 15 2.39 -9.87 2.82
CA GLN A 15 1.19 -9.06 2.84
C GLN A 15 1.69 -7.62 2.89
N ALA A 16 1.64 -6.92 1.75
CA ALA A 16 1.76 -5.49 1.74
C ALA A 16 0.60 -4.95 2.59
N LYS A 17 0.91 -4.60 3.84
CA LYS A 17 -0.06 -3.96 4.73
C LYS A 17 -0.17 -2.51 4.29
N PHE A 18 -0.93 -2.27 3.22
CA PHE A 18 -1.14 -0.94 2.67
C PHE A 18 -1.58 0.07 3.75
N GLU A 19 -2.38 -0.39 4.72
CA GLU A 19 -2.86 0.44 5.85
C GLU A 19 -1.73 0.97 6.76
N ASP A 20 -0.66 0.19 6.99
CA ASP A 20 0.48 0.62 7.81
C ASP A 20 1.37 1.67 7.08
N HIS A 21 1.26 1.79 5.75
CA HIS A 21 2.04 2.76 4.99
C HIS A 21 1.43 4.16 5.01
N PHE A 22 0.12 4.27 5.23
CA PHE A 22 -0.59 5.55 5.27
C PHE A 22 -0.50 6.24 6.63
N PHE A 23 -0.14 5.52 7.70
CA PHE A 23 -0.06 6.07 9.05
C PHE A 23 1.24 5.68 9.74
N CYS A 24 2.03 6.68 10.14
CA CYS A 24 3.21 6.50 11.00
C CYS A 24 2.93 7.14 12.35
N ASP A 25 3.05 6.37 13.43
CA ASP A 25 2.75 6.82 14.80
C ASP A 25 1.33 7.42 14.97
N GLY A 26 0.37 6.96 14.14
CA GLY A 26 -1.00 7.48 14.13
C GLY A 26 -1.19 8.79 13.36
N PHE A 27 -0.13 9.32 12.75
CA PHE A 27 -0.20 10.48 11.87
C PHE A 27 -0.27 10.02 10.42
N PRO A 28 -1.15 10.60 9.60
CA PRO A 28 -1.16 10.31 8.18
C PRO A 28 0.18 10.71 7.56
N VAL A 29 0.77 9.79 6.81
CA VAL A 29 2.03 9.99 6.11
C VAL A 29 1.76 10.01 4.61
N ILE A 30 2.32 11.03 3.98
CA ILE A 30 2.41 11.14 2.54
C ILE A 30 3.89 10.91 2.20
N SER A 31 4.16 9.98 1.29
CA SER A 31 5.50 9.71 0.79
C SER A 31 5.74 10.46 -0.52
N GLU A 32 7.01 10.74 -0.85
CA GLU A 32 7.38 11.27 -2.16
C GLU A 32 7.02 10.33 -3.32
N ALA A 33 6.81 9.04 -3.02
CA ALA A 33 6.40 8.04 -4.01
C ALA A 33 4.89 8.10 -4.33
N ASP A 34 4.12 8.90 -3.59
CA ASP A 34 2.70 9.09 -3.86
C ASP A 34 2.50 10.05 -5.03
N ASP A 35 1.58 9.69 -5.92
CA ASP A 35 1.22 10.50 -7.08
C ASP A 35 0.50 11.79 -6.64
N GLU A 36 0.68 12.89 -7.37
CA GLU A 36 0.09 14.20 -7.07
C GLU A 36 -1.43 14.11 -6.87
N GLU A 37 -2.13 13.28 -7.67
CA GLU A 37 -3.57 13.09 -7.55
C GLU A 37 -3.97 12.45 -6.21
N VAL A 38 -3.16 11.50 -5.71
CA VAL A 38 -3.38 10.82 -4.42
C VAL A 38 -3.17 11.80 -3.27
N ILE A 39 -2.12 12.63 -3.36
CA ILE A 39 -1.81 13.68 -2.38
C ILE A 39 -2.95 14.69 -2.29
N LEU A 40 -3.46 15.16 -3.43
CA LEU A 40 -4.53 16.16 -3.47
C LEU A 40 -5.83 15.63 -2.88
N ASN A 41 -6.24 14.40 -3.22
CA ASN A 41 -7.43 13.77 -2.65
C ASN A 41 -7.32 13.63 -1.13
N PHE A 42 -6.15 13.20 -0.64
CA PHE A 42 -5.89 13.08 0.79
C PHE A 42 -6.01 14.44 1.50
N LEU A 43 -5.43 15.51 0.95
CA LEU A 43 -5.48 16.86 1.51
C LEU A 43 -6.89 17.48 1.47
N GLU A 44 -7.69 17.16 0.44
CA GLU A 44 -9.08 17.59 0.37
C GLU A 44 -9.93 16.94 1.46
N ASP A 45 -9.74 15.64 1.72
CA ASP A 45 -10.45 14.95 2.78
C ASP A 45 -10.04 15.45 4.16
N PHE A 46 -8.74 15.76 4.37
CA PHE A 46 -8.26 16.35 5.61
C PHE A 46 -8.83 17.75 5.89
N LYS A 47 -9.17 18.52 4.84
CA LYS A 47 -9.76 19.87 4.97
C LYS A 47 -11.27 19.87 5.25
N LYS A 48 -11.93 18.72 5.12
CA LYS A 48 -13.38 18.59 5.37
C LYS A 48 -13.71 18.36 6.85
N GLU A 49 -12.69 18.12 7.67
CA GLU A 49 -12.75 18.02 9.14
C GLU A 49 -12.41 19.36 9.81
#